data_AF-A0A2M6XCU3-F1
#
_entry.id   AF-A0A2M6XCU3-F1
#
_cell.length_a   1.000
_cell.length_b   1.000
_cell.length_c   1.000
_cell.angle_alpha   90.00
_cell.angle_beta   90.00
_cell.angle_gamma   90.00
#
_symmetry.space_group_name_H-M   'P 1'
#
loop_
_entity.id
_entity.type
_entity.pdbx_description
1 polymer ?
#
loop_
_entity_poly.entity_id
_entity_poly.type
_entity_poly.pdbx_seq_one_letter_code
_entity_poly.pdbx_strand_id
1 'polypeptide(L)'
;MAKINKPRLFVFLFLLIIAFTSLYSLFLPKTRAELAKQQLINNPNDIPAHLVLAEEFLNNNQLEETQKELVVVDNLNKQLAQTEQKSNVLGISSVVNGLWTKWQEANKTELEKLVLKWRGIVADNLNYRDGYLRLAIYYFRLGDDQKAKENLNIALKLDPNFEPAKNLQKFIP
;
A
#
# COMPACT_ATOMS: atom_id res chain seq x y z
N MET A 1 -45.61 44.38 4.33
CA MET A 1 -44.73 43.52 5.16
C MET A 1 -44.56 42.17 4.45
N ALA A 2 -43.37 41.86 3.93
CA ALA A 2 -43.14 40.62 3.19
C ALA A 2 -43.02 39.44 4.16
N LYS A 3 -43.91 38.45 4.01
CA LYS A 3 -43.94 37.23 4.84
C LYS A 3 -42.82 36.30 4.37
N ILE A 4 -41.64 36.41 4.98
CA ILE A 4 -40.49 35.57 4.65
C ILE A 4 -40.87 34.10 4.89
N ASN A 5 -40.80 33.30 3.83
CA ASN A 5 -41.15 31.88 3.89
C ASN A 5 -40.00 31.12 4.57
N LYS A 6 -40.10 30.94 5.89
CA LYS A 6 -39.09 30.32 6.77
C LYS A 6 -38.42 29.04 6.21
N PRO A 7 -39.12 28.09 5.55
CA PRO A 7 -38.46 26.91 4.96
C PRO A 7 -37.50 27.25 3.82
N ARG A 8 -37.79 28.28 3.01
CA ARG A 8 -36.90 28.71 1.91
C ARG A 8 -35.63 29.41 2.44
N LEU A 9 -35.77 30.18 3.52
CA LEU A 9 -34.63 30.82 4.18
C LEU A 9 -33.69 29.77 4.78
N PHE A 10 -34.23 28.72 5.39
CA PHE A 10 -33.44 27.63 5.96
C PHE A 10 -32.63 26.88 4.90
N VAL A 11 -33.24 26.53 3.77
CA VAL A 11 -32.54 25.86 2.65
C VAL A 11 -31.44 26.75 2.09
N PHE A 12 -31.68 28.06 1.95
CA PHE A 12 -30.67 29.00 1.46
C PHE A 12 -29.48 29.12 2.43
N LEU A 13 -29.74 29.20 3.74
CA LEU A 13 -28.70 29.26 4.77
C LEU A 13 -27.87 27.96 4.81
N PHE A 14 -28.52 26.82 4.64
CA PHE A 14 -27.87 25.51 4.56
C PHE A 14 -26.95 25.39 3.34
N LEU A 15 -27.39 25.85 2.16
CA LEU A 15 -26.55 25.90 0.96
C LEU A 15 -25.36 26.86 1.11
N LEU A 16 -25.56 28.00 1.78
CA LEU A 16 -24.47 28.93 2.11
C LEU A 16 -23.43 28.29 3.02
N ILE A 17 -23.85 27.50 4.01
CA ILE A 17 -22.92 26.77 4.89
C ILE A 17 -22.14 25.72 4.09
N ILE A 18 -22.78 24.94 3.22
CA ILE A 18 -22.08 23.96 2.36
C ILE A 18 -21.10 24.67 1.41
N ALA A 19 -21.51 25.78 0.79
CA ALA A 19 -20.64 26.56 -0.08
C ALA A 19 -19.45 27.13 0.71
N PHE A 20 -19.68 27.63 1.93
CA PHE A 20 -18.64 28.18 2.79
C PHE A 20 -17.67 27.11 3.28
N THR A 21 -18.14 25.93 3.69
CA THR A 21 -17.27 24.80 4.08
C THR A 21 -16.48 24.25 2.89
N SER A 22 -17.09 24.19 1.71
CA SER A 22 -16.39 23.80 0.47
C SER A 22 -15.32 24.84 0.09
N LEU A 23 -15.64 26.13 0.20
CA LEU A 23 -14.70 27.20 -0.11
C LEU A 23 -13.56 27.27 0.91
N TYR A 24 -13.85 27.01 2.20
CA TYR A 24 -12.85 26.96 3.26
C TYR A 24 -11.79 25.88 3.01
N SER A 25 -12.18 24.75 2.40
CA SER A 25 -11.24 23.67 2.04
C SER A 25 -10.15 24.11 1.05
N LEU A 26 -10.40 25.12 0.21
CA LEU A 26 -9.42 25.67 -0.75
C LEU A 26 -8.31 26.49 -0.07
N PHE A 27 -8.54 26.92 1.17
CA PHE A 27 -7.57 27.70 1.96
C PHE A 27 -6.81 26.85 2.97
N LEU A 28 -7.04 25.53 3.02
CA LEU A 28 -6.21 24.62 3.81
C LEU A 28 -4.80 24.52 3.18
N PRO A 29 -3.73 24.55 3.99
CA PRO A 29 -2.39 24.32 3.47
C PRO A 29 -2.30 22.92 2.87
N LYS A 30 -1.76 22.82 1.65
CA LYS A 30 -1.56 21.54 0.98
C LYS A 30 -0.66 20.64 1.81
N THR A 31 -1.04 19.37 1.94
CA THR A 31 -0.22 18.37 2.63
C THR A 31 1.06 18.07 1.86
N ARG A 32 2.06 17.47 2.52
CA ARG A 32 3.30 17.04 1.85
C ARG A 32 3.00 16.08 0.69
N ALA A 33 2.05 15.17 0.88
CA ALA A 33 1.59 14.25 -0.16
C ALA A 33 0.92 14.96 -1.35
N GLU A 34 0.08 15.97 -1.11
CA GLU A 34 -0.56 16.74 -2.18
C GLU A 34 0.45 17.58 -2.98
N LEU A 35 1.44 18.15 -2.31
CA LEU A 35 2.54 18.87 -2.95
C LEU A 35 3.38 17.92 -3.81
N ALA A 36 3.73 16.74 -3.29
CA ALA A 36 4.47 15.72 -4.04
C ALA A 36 3.69 15.23 -5.27
N LYS A 37 2.38 14.99 -5.14
CA LYS A 37 1.54 14.65 -6.30
C LYS A 37 1.52 15.75 -7.35
N GLN A 38 1.49 17.02 -6.95
CA GLN A 38 1.56 18.14 -7.90
C GLN A 38 2.91 18.23 -8.59
N GLN A 39 4.00 17.95 -7.87
CA GLN A 39 5.33 17.86 -8.47
C GLN A 39 5.37 16.77 -9.55
N LEU A 40 4.78 15.60 -9.28
CA LEU A 40 4.72 14.50 -10.25
C LEU A 40 3.87 14.79 -11.49
N ILE A 41 2.88 15.68 -11.40
CA ILE A 41 2.13 16.15 -12.58
C ILE A 41 3.06 16.91 -13.54
N ASN A 42 3.97 17.72 -12.99
CA ASN A 42 4.88 18.54 -13.79
C ASN A 42 6.15 17.77 -14.19
N ASN A 43 6.64 16.90 -13.31
CA ASN A 43 7.81 16.06 -13.52
C ASN A 43 7.55 14.64 -12.98
N PRO A 44 7.08 13.72 -13.84
CA PRO A 44 6.77 12.35 -13.44
C PRO A 44 7.97 11.52 -12.94
N ASN A 45 9.21 11.97 -13.18
CA ASN A 45 10.43 11.28 -12.78
C ASN A 45 11.11 11.95 -11.57
N ASP A 46 10.38 12.79 -10.83
CA ASP A 46 10.88 13.48 -9.64
C ASP A 46 11.05 12.49 -8.46
N ILE A 47 12.26 11.99 -8.29
CA ILE A 47 12.62 11.03 -7.22
C ILE A 47 12.28 11.57 -5.82
N PRO A 48 12.67 12.81 -5.44
CA PRO A 48 12.22 13.41 -4.19
C PRO A 48 10.70 13.36 -3.95
N ALA A 49 9.90 13.63 -4.98
CA ALA A 49 8.43 13.59 -4.85
C ALA A 49 7.93 12.15 -4.59
N HIS A 50 8.47 11.16 -5.31
CA HIS A 50 8.16 9.75 -5.04
C HIS A 50 8.58 9.31 -3.64
N LEU A 51 9.74 9.76 -3.14
CA LEU A 51 10.19 9.46 -1.77
C LEU A 51 9.28 10.05 -0.70
N VAL A 52 8.79 11.28 -0.90
CA VAL A 52 7.79 11.89 -0.01
C VAL A 52 6.51 11.07 0.01
N LEU A 53 6.02 10.61 -1.15
CA LEU A 53 4.83 9.75 -1.19
C LEU A 53 5.07 8.41 -0.51
N ALA A 54 6.21 7.77 -0.72
CA ALA A 54 6.56 6.53 -0.04
C ALA A 54 6.58 6.71 1.49
N GLU A 55 7.15 7.81 2.00
CA GLU A 55 7.16 8.13 3.44
C GLU A 55 5.73 8.34 3.98
N GLU A 56 4.91 9.12 3.29
CA GLU A 56 3.53 9.40 3.70
C GLU A 56 2.65 8.14 3.67
N PHE A 57 2.78 7.30 2.64
CA PHE A 57 2.08 6.02 2.57
C PHE A 57 2.52 5.08 3.70
N LEU A 58 3.81 5.04 4.01
CA LEU A 58 4.31 4.20 5.08
C LEU A 58 3.77 4.65 6.44
N ASN A 59 3.76 5.96 6.70
CA ASN A 59 3.21 6.55 7.92
C ASN A 59 1.71 6.27 8.08
N ASN A 60 0.99 6.14 6.97
CA ASN A 60 -0.44 5.80 6.94
C ASN A 60 -0.71 4.28 6.89
N ASN A 61 0.31 3.44 7.08
CA ASN A 61 0.22 1.96 6.99
C ASN A 61 -0.28 1.46 5.61
N GLN A 62 -0.09 2.25 4.56
CA GLN A 62 -0.42 1.93 3.17
C GLN A 62 0.77 1.22 2.52
N LEU A 63 1.02 -0.02 2.96
CA LEU A 63 2.24 -0.76 2.63
C LEU A 63 2.35 -1.10 1.13
N GLU A 64 1.24 -1.33 0.44
CA GLU A 64 1.26 -1.63 -0.99
C GLU A 64 1.64 -0.40 -1.81
N GLU A 65 1.04 0.75 -1.52
CA GLU A 65 1.35 2.04 -2.14
C GLU A 65 2.79 2.45 -1.83
N THR A 66 3.25 2.24 -0.60
CA THR A 66 4.66 2.44 -0.22
C THR A 66 5.58 1.63 -1.12
N GLN A 67 5.31 0.32 -1.29
CA GLN A 67 6.14 -0.54 -2.12
C GLN A 67 6.16 -0.09 -3.59
N LYS A 68 5.01 0.32 -4.13
CA LYS A 68 4.90 0.82 -5.51
C LYS A 68 5.82 2.03 -5.72
N GLU A 69 5.76 3.03 -4.84
CA GLU A 69 6.60 4.22 -4.93
C GLU A 69 8.09 3.89 -4.80
N LEU A 70 8.48 3.02 -3.85
CA LEU A 70 9.88 2.60 -3.69
C LEU A 70 10.44 1.88 -4.93
N VAL A 71 9.64 1.03 -5.57
CA VAL A 71 10.02 0.36 -6.83
C VAL A 71 10.22 1.37 -7.96
N VAL A 72 9.36 2.40 -8.05
CA VAL A 72 9.54 3.48 -9.03
C VAL A 72 10.86 4.20 -8.78
N VAL A 73 11.15 4.57 -7.54
CA VAL A 73 12.41 5.22 -7.16
C VAL A 73 13.62 4.36 -7.54
N ASP A 74 13.59 3.05 -7.27
CA ASP A 74 14.69 2.15 -7.65
C ASP A 74 14.90 2.08 -9.16
N ASN A 75 13.82 2.07 -9.94
CA ASN A 75 13.90 2.06 -11.39
C ASN A 75 14.47 3.38 -11.94
N LEU A 76 14.04 4.52 -11.41
CA LEU A 76 14.57 5.84 -11.78
C LEU A 76 16.05 5.96 -11.40
N ASN A 77 16.45 5.50 -10.21
CA ASN A 77 17.84 5.47 -9.78
C ASN A 77 18.71 4.61 -10.70
N LYS A 78 18.22 3.44 -11.13
CA LYS A 78 18.92 2.59 -12.10
C LYS A 78 19.10 3.29 -13.45
N GLN A 79 18.09 4.02 -13.93
CA GLN A 79 18.18 4.80 -15.16
C GLN A 79 19.21 5.92 -15.03
N LEU A 80 19.20 6.68 -13.94
CA LEU A 80 20.18 7.76 -13.69
C LEU A 80 21.61 7.25 -13.57
N ALA A 81 21.80 6.09 -12.94
CA ALA A 81 23.11 5.46 -12.80
C ALA A 81 23.73 5.06 -14.16
N GLN A 82 22.88 4.82 -15.18
CA GLN A 82 23.31 4.51 -16.54
C GLN A 82 23.68 5.77 -17.35
N THR A 83 23.28 6.95 -16.91
CA THR A 83 23.42 8.22 -17.66
C THR A 83 24.41 9.19 -17.03
N GLU A 84 25.66 8.79 -16.73
CA GLU A 84 26.83 9.62 -16.27
C GLU A 84 26.63 10.69 -15.14
N GLN A 85 25.41 10.97 -14.67
CA GLN A 85 25.01 11.91 -13.62
C GLN A 85 25.19 11.29 -12.23
N LYS A 86 26.41 10.83 -11.97
CA LYS A 86 26.76 10.01 -10.80
C LYS A 86 26.81 10.80 -9.48
N SER A 87 26.85 12.14 -9.51
CA SER A 87 27.25 12.96 -8.36
C SER A 87 26.17 13.23 -7.30
N ASN A 88 24.88 13.08 -7.61
CA ASN A 88 23.78 13.42 -6.68
C ASN A 88 23.14 12.21 -5.98
N VAL A 89 23.64 10.99 -6.25
CA VAL A 89 22.95 9.73 -5.89
C VAL A 89 23.27 9.25 -4.46
N LEU A 90 24.41 9.64 -3.89
CA LEU A 90 24.90 9.08 -2.61
C LEU A 90 23.99 9.42 -1.41
N GLY A 91 23.45 10.65 -1.34
CA GLY A 91 22.54 11.06 -0.28
C GLY A 91 21.13 10.48 -0.42
N ILE A 92 20.69 10.20 -1.65
CA ILE A 92 19.37 9.61 -1.94
C ILE A 92 19.37 8.12 -1.59
N SER A 93 20.46 7.41 -1.87
CA SER A 93 20.60 5.97 -1.59
C SER A 93 20.38 5.62 -0.11
N SER A 94 20.91 6.42 0.82
CA SER A 94 20.71 6.19 2.26
C SER A 94 19.25 6.35 2.69
N VAL A 95 18.53 7.33 2.13
CA VAL A 95 17.10 7.56 2.41
C VAL A 95 16.26 6.40 1.87
N VAL A 96 16.52 5.97 0.63
CA VAL A 96 15.82 4.87 -0.02
C VAL A 96 15.99 3.57 0.76
N ASN A 97 17.22 3.25 1.16
CA ASN A 97 17.52 2.07 1.97
C ASN A 97 16.79 2.12 3.32
N GLY A 98 16.80 3.27 3.99
CA GLY A 98 16.07 3.45 5.25
C GLY A 98 14.56 3.23 5.12
N LEU A 99 13.95 3.69 4.02
CA LEU A 99 12.53 3.46 3.75
C LEU A 99 12.23 1.99 3.42
N TRP A 100 13.08 1.33 2.63
CA TRP A 100 12.96 -0.11 2.37
C TRP A 100 13.03 -0.95 3.64
N THR A 101 13.94 -0.62 4.56
CA THR A 101 14.05 -1.30 5.87
C THR A 101 12.77 -1.12 6.68
N LYS A 102 12.29 0.12 6.84
CA LYS A 102 11.05 0.37 7.59
C LYS A 102 9.85 -0.32 6.95
N TRP A 103 9.75 -0.30 5.62
CA TRP A 103 8.71 -1.00 4.89
C TRP A 103 8.80 -2.52 5.12
N GLN A 104 9.99 -3.12 5.06
CA GLN A 104 10.17 -4.55 5.32
C GLN A 104 9.73 -4.94 6.72
N GLU A 105 10.12 -4.17 7.74
CA GLU A 105 9.73 -4.41 9.13
C GLU A 105 8.21 -4.32 9.32
N ALA A 106 7.58 -3.30 8.75
CA ALA A 106 6.13 -3.11 8.83
C ALA A 106 5.38 -4.22 8.06
N ASN A 107 5.82 -4.55 6.85
CA ASN A 107 5.22 -5.59 6.03
C ASN A 107 5.40 -6.99 6.65
N LYS A 108 6.57 -7.29 7.22
CA LYS A 108 6.79 -8.53 7.98
C LYS A 108 5.82 -8.63 9.15
N THR A 109 5.73 -7.57 9.95
CA THR A 109 4.82 -7.51 11.10
C THR A 109 3.36 -7.76 10.68
N GLU A 110 2.93 -7.14 9.58
CA GLU A 110 1.56 -7.32 9.07
C GLU A 110 1.31 -8.74 8.55
N LEU A 111 2.28 -9.33 7.85
CA LEU A 111 2.21 -10.71 7.40
C LEU A 111 2.13 -11.70 8.57
N GLU A 112 2.88 -11.48 9.65
CA GLU A 112 2.84 -12.31 10.86
C GLU A 112 1.45 -12.24 11.54
N LYS A 113 0.84 -11.06 11.62
CA LYS A 113 -0.54 -10.91 12.11
C LYS A 113 -1.53 -11.67 11.25
N LEU A 114 -1.40 -11.59 9.93
CA LEU A 114 -2.25 -12.32 8.99
C LEU A 114 -2.08 -13.84 9.17
N VAL A 115 -0.85 -14.33 9.30
CA VAL A 115 -0.58 -15.74 9.61
C VAL A 115 -1.29 -16.16 10.90
N LEU A 116 -1.17 -15.39 11.98
CA LEU A 116 -1.81 -15.71 13.25
C LEU A 116 -3.34 -15.81 13.10
N LYS A 117 -3.95 -14.82 12.42
CA LYS A 117 -5.40 -14.82 12.15
C LYS A 117 -5.83 -16.05 11.36
N TRP A 118 -5.15 -16.36 10.27
CA TRP A 118 -5.52 -17.48 9.40
C TRP A 118 -5.25 -18.84 10.04
N ARG A 119 -4.22 -18.96 10.90
CA ARG A 119 -3.99 -20.16 11.70
C ARG A 119 -5.16 -20.46 12.63
N GLY A 120 -5.72 -19.44 13.28
CA GLY A 120 -6.93 -19.61 14.11
C GLY A 120 -8.11 -20.11 13.28
N ILE A 121 -8.35 -19.49 12.12
CA ILE A 121 -9.47 -19.86 11.23
C ILE A 121 -9.37 -21.32 10.77
N VAL A 122 -8.19 -21.77 10.33
CA VAL A 122 -8.03 -23.16 9.85
C VAL A 122 -8.02 -24.17 10.98
N ALA A 123 -7.65 -23.79 12.21
CA ALA A 123 -7.74 -24.67 13.38
C ALA A 123 -9.19 -25.01 13.71
N ASP A 124 -10.11 -24.05 13.56
CA ASP A 124 -11.55 -24.26 13.77
C ASP A 124 -12.24 -24.88 12.54
N ASN A 125 -11.64 -24.78 11.35
CA ASN A 125 -12.18 -25.32 10.10
C ASN A 125 -11.10 -26.01 9.25
N LEU A 126 -10.81 -27.27 9.60
CA LEU A 126 -9.76 -28.08 8.97
C LEU A 126 -10.02 -28.40 7.48
N ASN A 127 -11.24 -28.21 6.98
CA ASN A 127 -11.59 -28.43 5.58
C ASN A 127 -11.60 -27.13 4.75
N TYR A 128 -11.15 -26.01 5.33
CA TYR A 128 -11.14 -24.74 4.65
C TYR A 128 -9.90 -24.54 3.77
N ARG A 129 -9.95 -25.12 2.57
CA ARG A 129 -8.91 -25.06 1.54
C ARG A 129 -8.34 -23.65 1.31
N ASP A 130 -9.20 -22.65 1.14
CA ASP A 130 -8.76 -21.27 0.89
C ASP A 130 -7.97 -20.69 2.07
N GLY A 131 -8.27 -21.10 3.30
CA GLY A 131 -7.50 -20.71 4.48
C GLY A 131 -6.07 -21.25 4.45
N TYR A 132 -5.89 -22.51 4.04
CA TYR A 132 -4.56 -23.09 3.84
C TYR A 132 -3.80 -22.43 2.69
N LEU A 133 -4.47 -22.07 1.59
CA LEU A 133 -3.84 -21.28 0.52
C LEU A 133 -3.38 -19.91 1.04
N ARG A 134 -4.20 -19.22 1.85
CA ARG A 134 -3.83 -17.92 2.45
C ARG A 134 -2.58 -18.06 3.31
N LEU A 135 -2.52 -19.08 4.16
CA LEU A 135 -1.32 -19.38 4.95
C LEU A 135 -0.11 -19.64 4.06
N ALA A 136 -0.25 -20.44 3.00
CA ALA A 136 0.83 -20.71 2.06
C ALA A 136 1.38 -19.43 1.43
N ILE A 137 0.49 -18.53 0.98
CA ILE A 137 0.86 -17.23 0.41
C ILE A 137 1.62 -16.37 1.43
N TYR A 138 1.14 -16.27 2.66
CA TYR A 138 1.78 -15.41 3.66
C TYR A 138 3.12 -15.97 4.13
N TYR A 139 3.24 -17.28 4.31
CA TYR A 139 4.52 -17.92 4.61
C TYR A 139 5.53 -17.75 3.47
N PHE A 140 5.09 -17.90 2.23
CA PHE A 140 5.95 -17.65 1.07
C PHE A 140 6.43 -16.19 1.04
N ARG A 141 5.54 -15.22 1.28
CA ARG A 141 5.91 -13.79 1.38
C ARG A 141 6.83 -13.47 2.55
N LEU A 142 6.82 -14.29 3.60
CA LEU A 142 7.74 -14.21 4.74
C LEU A 142 9.08 -14.91 4.48
N GLY A 143 9.22 -15.63 3.36
CA GLY A 143 10.40 -16.45 3.04
C GLY A 143 10.44 -17.80 3.77
N ASP A 144 9.33 -18.24 4.37
CA ASP A 144 9.22 -19.55 5.00
C ASP A 144 8.64 -20.57 4.00
N ASP A 145 9.48 -20.97 3.03
CA ASP A 145 9.09 -21.85 1.93
C ASP A 145 8.61 -23.22 2.43
N GLN A 146 9.19 -23.72 3.53
CA GLN A 146 8.77 -24.98 4.12
C GLN A 146 7.31 -24.91 4.58
N LYS A 147 6.95 -23.93 5.42
CA LYS A 147 5.56 -23.78 5.85
C LYS A 147 4.63 -23.42 4.71
N ALA A 148 5.14 -22.69 3.70
CA ALA A 148 4.39 -22.42 2.49
C ALA A 148 3.99 -23.72 1.78
N LYS A 149 4.95 -24.63 1.53
CA LYS A 149 4.71 -25.96 0.94
C LYS A 149 3.76 -26.80 1.77
N GLU A 150 3.94 -26.85 3.08
CA GLU A 150 3.09 -27.65 3.98
C GLU A 150 1.62 -27.24 3.85
N ASN A 151 1.33 -25.94 3.96
CA ASN A 151 -0.05 -25.44 3.85
C ASN A 151 -0.59 -25.60 2.42
N LEU A 152 0.26 -25.40 1.40
CA LEU A 152 -0.15 -25.60 0.01
C LEU A 152 -0.55 -27.05 -0.28
N ASN A 153 0.20 -28.01 0.27
CA ASN A 153 -0.11 -29.43 0.15
C ASN A 153 -1.42 -29.78 0.83
N ILE A 154 -1.77 -29.15 1.95
CA ILE A 154 -3.07 -29.34 2.60
C ILE A 154 -4.19 -28.81 1.69
N ALA A 155 -4.04 -27.61 1.12
CA ALA A 155 -5.01 -27.07 0.18
C ALA A 155 -5.24 -27.98 -1.03
N LEU A 156 -4.17 -28.52 -1.63
CA LEU A 156 -4.25 -29.46 -2.76
C LEU A 156 -4.80 -30.85 -2.37
N LYS A 157 -4.62 -31.29 -1.12
CA LYS A 157 -5.27 -32.52 -0.62
C LYS A 157 -6.78 -32.35 -0.51
N LEU A 158 -7.24 -31.18 -0.08
CA LEU A 158 -8.67 -30.86 0.02
C LEU A 158 -9.31 -30.69 -1.36
N ASP A 159 -8.58 -30.13 -2.31
CA ASP A 159 -9.01 -29.98 -3.70
C ASP A 159 -7.80 -30.09 -4.66
N PRO A 160 -7.59 -31.29 -5.25
CA PRO A 160 -6.49 -31.52 -6.19
C PRO A 160 -6.55 -30.65 -7.45
N ASN A 161 -7.70 -30.07 -7.78
CA ASN A 161 -7.91 -29.23 -8.96
C ASN A 161 -7.89 -27.73 -8.63
N PHE A 162 -7.43 -27.35 -7.44
CA PHE A 162 -7.42 -25.96 -7.02
C PHE A 162 -6.33 -25.16 -7.75
N GLU A 163 -6.70 -24.55 -8.87
CA GLU A 163 -5.79 -23.80 -9.74
C GLU A 163 -4.98 -22.70 -9.04
N PRO A 164 -5.54 -21.90 -8.10
CA PRO A 164 -4.75 -20.96 -7.31
C PRO A 164 -3.57 -21.60 -6.57
N ALA A 165 -3.77 -22.79 -6.00
CA ALA A 165 -2.70 -23.52 -5.31
C ALA A 165 -1.65 -24.08 -6.27
N LYS A 166 -2.08 -24.66 -7.39
CA LYS A 166 -1.15 -25.13 -8.44
C LYS A 166 -0.33 -24.00 -9.03
N ASN A 167 -0.92 -22.81 -9.19
CA ASN A 167 -0.20 -21.64 -9.65
C ASN A 167 0.84 -21.16 -8.64
N LEU A 168 0.50 -21.11 -7.35
CA LEU A 168 1.47 -20.77 -6.31
C LEU A 168 2.62 -21.78 -6.24
N GLN A 169 2.34 -23.07 -6.44
CA GLN A 169 3.34 -24.14 -6.41
C GLN A 169 4.50 -23.91 -7.38
N LYS A 170 4.25 -23.25 -8.52
CA LYS A 170 5.27 -22.94 -9.54
C LYS A 170 6.35 -21.98 -9.04
N PHE A 171 6.07 -21.23 -7.97
CA PHE A 171 6.96 -20.20 -7.43
C PHE A 171 7.70 -20.62 -6.16
N ILE A 172 7.22 -21.66 -5.47
CA ILE A 172 7.85 -22.12 -4.24
C ILE A 172 8.97 -23.10 -4.61
N PRO A 173 10.25 -22.80 -4.31
CA PRO A 173 11.40 -23.64 -4.64
C PRO A 173 11.36 -24.94 -3.82
#